data_AF-A0A658NL84-F1
#
_entry.id   AF-A0A658NL84-F1
#
_cell.length_a   1.000
_cell.length_b   1.000
_cell.length_c   1.000
_cell.angle_alpha   90.00
_cell.angle_beta   90.00
_cell.angle_gamma   90.00
#
_symmetry.space_group_name_H-M   'P 1'
#
loop_
_entity.id
_entity.type
_entity.pdbx_description
1 polymer ?
#
loop_
_entity_poly.entity_id
_entity_poly.type
_entity_poly.pdbx_seq_one_letter_code
_entity_poly.pdbx_strand_id
1 'polypeptide(L)'
;TGHWRKDVSGAREIRGKTLGIVGYGHLGSQGSVLAEGRGMHVRDFDIVDKLALGNAQPCPSLDALLAESDVVTLHVPATPATRGMI
;
A
#
# COMPACT_ATOMS: atom_id res chain seq x y z
N THR A 1 31.73 18.36 -10.08
CA THR A 1 31.52 18.15 -11.53
C THR A 1 30.04 18.12 -11.80
N GLY A 2 29.55 18.85 -12.81
CA GLY A 2 28.12 18.99 -13.13
C GLY A 2 27.51 17.75 -13.77
N HIS A 3 27.57 16.59 -13.11
CA HIS A 3 27.10 15.32 -13.66
C HIS A 3 25.61 15.10 -13.35
N TRP A 4 24.80 15.03 -14.41
CA TRP A 4 23.40 14.58 -14.34
C TRP A 4 23.33 13.08 -14.60
N ARG A 5 22.94 12.30 -13.58
CA ARG A 5 22.76 10.84 -13.72
C ARG A 5 21.36 10.55 -14.27
N LYS A 6 21.25 10.49 -15.61
CA LYS A 6 20.05 10.02 -16.30
C LYS A 6 20.05 8.48 -16.38
N ASP A 7 19.86 7.84 -15.23
CA ASP A 7 19.77 6.39 -15.11
C ASP A 7 18.37 5.99 -14.62
N VAL A 8 17.81 4.95 -15.22
CA VAL A 8 16.48 4.41 -14.90
C VAL A 8 16.55 2.94 -14.48
N SER A 9 17.77 2.44 -14.25
CA SER A 9 17.99 1.08 -13.75
C SER A 9 17.25 0.87 -12.43
N GLY A 10 16.35 -0.11 -12.39
CA GLY A 10 15.51 -0.41 -11.23
C GLY A 10 14.22 0.42 -11.11
N ALA A 11 13.98 1.38 -12.01
CA ALA A 11 12.70 2.08 -12.07
C ALA A 11 11.58 1.11 -12.49
N ARG A 12 10.39 1.27 -11.91
CA ARG A 12 9.21 0.48 -12.25
C ARG A 12 8.02 1.39 -12.51
N GLU A 13 7.22 1.02 -13.51
CA GLU A 13 5.90 1.61 -13.70
C GLU A 13 4.92 1.06 -12.65
N ILE A 14 4.10 1.93 -12.07
CA ILE A 14 3.15 1.57 -11.01
C ILE A 14 1.82 1.04 -11.56
N ARG A 15 1.49 1.31 -12.82
CA ARG A 15 0.23 0.87 -13.41
C ARG A 15 0.19 -0.67 -13.45
N GLY A 16 -0.93 -1.24 -12.99
CA GLY A 16 -1.13 -2.68 -12.86
C GLY A 16 -0.34 -3.34 -11.72
N LYS A 17 0.36 -2.56 -10.88
CA LYS A 17 1.01 -3.06 -9.66
C LYS A 17 0.03 -3.04 -8.49
N THR A 18 0.31 -3.86 -7.48
CA THR A 18 -0.48 -3.93 -6.25
C THR A 18 0.09 -3.02 -5.17
N LEU A 19 -0.72 -2.09 -4.67
CA LEU A 19 -0.46 -1.36 -3.44
C LEU A 19 -1.15 -2.08 -2.27
N GLY A 20 -0.36 -2.53 -1.29
CA GLY A 20 -0.85 -3.03 -0.02
C GLY A 20 -0.91 -1.93 1.04
N ILE A 21 -2.05 -1.79 1.70
CA ILE A 21 -2.30 -0.78 2.73
C ILE A 21 -2.52 -1.48 4.07
N VAL A 22 -1.60 -1.25 5.03
CA VAL A 22 -1.77 -1.72 6.41
C VAL A 22 -2.38 -0.61 7.25
N GLY A 23 -3.60 -0.83 7.74
CA GLY A 23 -4.42 0.18 8.42
C GLY A 23 -5.27 0.99 7.43
N TYR A 24 -6.49 0.54 7.19
CA TYR A 24 -7.44 1.15 6.25
C TYR A 24 -8.31 2.22 6.92
N GLY A 25 -7.65 3.12 7.65
CA GLY A 25 -8.25 4.30 8.28
C GLY A 25 -8.32 5.51 7.34
N HIS A 26 -8.42 6.70 7.92
CA HIS A 26 -8.60 7.95 7.16
C HIS A 26 -7.49 8.22 6.14
N LEU A 27 -6.23 7.93 6.47
CA LEU A 27 -5.11 8.13 5.55
C LEU A 27 -5.01 7.00 4.52
N GLY A 28 -5.19 5.75 4.95
CA GLY A 28 -5.15 4.58 4.08
C GLY A 28 -6.22 4.65 2.99
N SER A 29 -7.45 5.02 3.34
CA SER A 29 -8.57 5.13 2.39
C SER A 29 -8.42 6.28 1.39
N GLN A 30 -7.72 7.36 1.74
CA GLN A 30 -7.40 8.42 0.78
C GLN A 30 -6.26 8.00 -0.15
N GLY A 31 -5.29 7.25 0.38
CA GLY A 31 -4.21 6.65 -0.41
C GLY A 31 -4.72 5.67 -1.46
N SER A 32 -5.71 4.84 -1.12
CA SER A 32 -6.31 3.88 -2.07
C SER A 32 -6.94 4.56 -3.28
N VAL A 33 -7.74 5.61 -3.07
CA VAL A 33 -8.38 6.37 -4.16
C VAL A 33 -7.33 6.95 -5.12
N LEU A 34 -6.23 7.47 -4.58
CA LEU A 34 -5.13 8.03 -5.39
C LEU A 34 -4.35 6.95 -6.15
N ALA A 35 -4.19 5.76 -5.58
CA ALA A 35 -3.50 4.64 -6.20
C ALA A 35 -4.36 4.01 -7.31
N GLU A 36 -5.65 3.83 -7.06
CA GLU A 36 -6.63 3.39 -8.05
C GLU A 36 -6.67 4.33 -9.26
N GLY A 37 -6.69 5.65 -9.02
CA GLY A 37 -6.64 6.65 -10.11
C GLY A 37 -5.36 6.59 -10.96
N ARG A 38 -4.30 5.94 -10.47
CA ARG A 38 -3.05 5.66 -11.19
C ARG A 38 -3.01 4.26 -11.82
N GLY A 39 -4.11 3.53 -11.76
CA GLY A 39 -4.27 2.19 -12.32
C GLY A 39 -3.60 1.09 -11.50
N MET A 40 -3.41 1.29 -10.20
CA MET A 40 -2.94 0.24 -9.29
C MET A 40 -4.11 -0.65 -8.84
N HIS A 41 -3.79 -1.89 -8.49
CA HIS A 41 -4.68 -2.74 -7.70
C HIS A 41 -4.47 -2.39 -6.23
N VAL A 42 -5.55 -2.21 -5.47
CA VAL A 42 -5.44 -1.88 -4.05
C VAL A 42 -5.87 -3.07 -3.20
N ARG A 43 -5.00 -3.47 -2.29
CA ARG A 43 -5.27 -4.45 -1.24
C ARG A 43 -5.10 -3.79 0.12
N ASP A 44 -5.89 -4.21 1.09
CA ASP A 44 -5.78 -3.67 2.45
C ASP A 44 -5.84 -4.74 3.53
N PHE A 45 -5.24 -4.44 4.68
CA PHE A 45 -5.40 -5.22 5.90
C PHE A 45 -5.62 -4.26 7.07
N ASP A 46 -6.72 -4.45 7.79
CA ASP A 46 -7.04 -3.77 9.04
C ASP A 46 -7.57 -4.79 10.05
N ILE A 47 -7.35 -4.54 11.34
CA ILE A 47 -7.86 -5.40 12.42
C ILE A 47 -9.36 -5.20 12.68
N VAL A 48 -9.93 -4.14 12.11
CA VAL A 48 -11.37 -3.85 12.11
C VAL A 48 -11.85 -3.86 10.68
N ASP A 49 -12.96 -4.55 10.41
CA ASP A 49 -13.59 -4.49 9.09
C ASP A 49 -13.92 -3.04 8.69
N LYS A 50 -13.42 -2.64 7.52
CA LYS A 50 -13.67 -1.33 6.92
C LYS A 50 -14.46 -1.50 5.64
N LEU A 51 -15.33 -0.53 5.37
CA LEU A 51 -15.97 -0.45 4.07
C LEU A 51 -14.91 -0.03 3.04
N ALA A 52 -14.66 -0.90 2.07
CA ALA A 52 -13.78 -0.61 0.97
C ALA A 52 -14.29 0.58 0.14
N LEU A 53 -13.36 1.37 -0.38
CA LEU A 53 -13.65 2.44 -1.33
C LEU A 53 -13.10 2.03 -2.69
N GLY A 54 -13.92 2.20 -3.74
CA GLY A 54 -13.51 1.92 -5.11
C GLY A 54 -13.12 0.46 -5.32
N ASN A 55 -11.90 0.24 -5.84
CA ASN A 55 -11.39 -1.11 -6.14
C ASN A 55 -10.59 -1.77 -5.00
N ALA A 56 -10.53 -1.16 -3.82
CA ALA A 56 -9.83 -1.74 -2.67
C ALA A 56 -10.47 -3.07 -2.25
N GLN A 57 -9.62 -4.08 -1.98
CA GLN A 57 -10.07 -5.40 -1.56
C GLN A 57 -9.34 -5.82 -0.27
N PRO A 58 -10.08 -6.18 0.79
CA PRO A 58 -9.47 -6.60 2.03
C PRO A 58 -8.79 -7.97 1.87
N CYS A 59 -7.64 -8.11 2.51
CA CYS A 59 -6.89 -9.36 2.66
C CYS A 59 -7.23 -10.00 4.01
N PRO A 60 -7.25 -11.35 4.09
CA PRO A 60 -7.61 -12.06 5.32
C PRO A 60 -6.53 -12.00 6.42
N SER A 61 -5.30 -11.59 6.07
CA SER A 61 -4.17 -11.47 7.00
C SER A 61 -3.11 -10.51 6.47
N LEU A 62 -2.23 -10.04 7.36
CA LEU A 62 -1.05 -9.26 6.98
C LEU A 62 -0.14 -10.04 6.03
N ASP A 63 0.10 -11.33 6.29
CA ASP A 63 0.95 -12.16 5.43
C ASP A 63 0.41 -12.29 4.02
N ALA A 64 -0.92 -12.44 3.86
CA ALA A 64 -1.56 -12.45 2.55
C ALA A 64 -1.36 -11.11 1.81
N LEU A 65 -1.50 -9.98 2.52
CA LEU A 65 -1.24 -8.67 1.95
C LEU A 65 0.21 -8.54 1.47
N LEU A 66 1.18 -8.93 2.31
CA LEU A 66 2.60 -8.83 2.01
C LEU A 66 3.00 -9.72 0.82
N ALA A 67 2.41 -10.90 0.68
CA ALA A 67 2.67 -11.81 -0.43
C ALA A 67 2.18 -11.27 -1.79
N GLU A 68 1.11 -10.46 -1.80
CA GLU A 68 0.51 -9.93 -3.03
C GLU A 68 1.00 -8.52 -3.42
N SER A 69 1.68 -7.82 -2.52
CA SER A 69 2.01 -6.39 -2.69
C SER A 69 3.32 -6.15 -3.42
N ASP A 70 3.31 -5.28 -4.43
CA ASP A 70 4.53 -4.71 -5.02
C ASP A 70 5.08 -3.56 -4.17
N VAL A 71 4.18 -2.80 -3.52
CA VAL A 71 4.49 -1.69 -2.63
C VAL A 71 3.59 -1.80 -1.41
N VAL A 72 4.12 -1.56 -0.22
CA VAL A 72 3.37 -1.55 1.05
C VAL A 72 3.46 -0.17 1.69
N THR A 73 2.34 0.33 2.20
CA THR A 73 2.29 1.54 3.03
C THR A 73 1.63 1.25 4.38
N LEU A 74 2.15 1.88 5.43
CA LEU A 74 1.73 1.70 6.82
C LEU A 74 1.02 2.95 7.31
N HIS A 75 -0.26 2.80 7.65
CA HIS A 75 -1.12 3.85 8.20
C HIS A 75 -1.74 3.41 9.53
N VAL A 76 -0.91 2.85 10.40
CA VAL A 76 -1.29 2.37 11.73
C VAL A 76 -0.76 3.30 12.84
N PRO A 77 -1.46 3.43 13.97
CA PRO A 77 -0.93 4.16 15.13
C PRO A 77 0.28 3.43 15.73
N ALA A 78 1.21 4.19 16.32
CA ALA A 78 2.34 3.64 17.05
C ALA A 78 1.88 3.10 18.41
N THR A 79 1.80 1.78 18.55
CA THR A 79 1.34 1.08 19.76
C THR A 79 2.24 -0.13 20.03
N PRO A 80 2.18 -0.75 21.22
CA PRO A 80 2.91 -1.99 21.47
C PRO A 80 2.58 -3.11 20.46
N ALA A 81 1.34 -3.17 19.97
CA ALA A 81 0.90 -4.17 19.01
C ALA A 81 1.46 -3.95 17.59
N THR A 82 1.78 -2.71 17.21
CA THR A 82 2.31 -2.35 15.89
C THR A 82 3.83 -2.16 15.89
N ARG A 83 4.48 -2.29 17.05
CA ARG A 83 5.93 -2.17 17.19
C ARG A 83 6.63 -3.41 16.65
N GLY A 84 7.47 -3.24 15.62
CA GLY A 84 8.23 -4.35 15.02
C GLY A 84 7.36 -5.36 14.27
N MET A 85 6.21 -4.91 13.76
CA MET A 85 5.25 -5.78 13.05
C MET A 85 5.73 -6.22 11.66
N ILE A 86 6.67 -5.48 11.07
CA ILE A 86 7.34 -5.75 9.79
C ILE A 86 8.83 -5.47 9.99
#